data_AF-A0A176Q8E1-F1
#
_entry.id   AF-A0A176Q8E1-F1
#
_cell.length_a   1.000
_cell.length_b   1.000
_cell.length_c   1.000
_cell.angle_alpha   90.00
_cell.angle_beta   90.00
_cell.angle_gamma   90.00
#
_symmetry.space_group_name_H-M   'P 1'
#
loop_
_entity.id
_entity.type
_entity.pdbx_description
1 polymer ?
#
loop_
_entity_poly.entity_id
_entity_poly.type
_entity_poly.pdbx_seq_one_letter_code
_entity_poly.pdbx_strand_id
1 'polypeptide(L)'
;MGIVLAATYKMVVEPLFHLVKGYVDEKGTVKEEKSPKEQKFTRSKSLDSGLDTISRQTNDSDKRVRRNSYSPSTDSSIVPGSEPASSNNSRRNSNASGDSGIDVNSAKDKQYKVVTYNTTGDGNCFFHAVFGDNSSGTYKAERAQDMRMEWHNFLSQFNSLNDSRMPKLLKEQMQKVFSAFLENPNHLIGRSDSIQDLAKHTNRRVEKVKKRTKKLVRKLCCLTTLEENEVVGDLRSISISNLNISERKYDRNYNSGAVANSFLNGKSIYKSYLEAIGNQNYFIFTEEIPILASLANVEIYLHPHVLHNQGIFRPNPEMINQGYQRNDDLWNDKKQETIHLTPGHYERAEVVEVEPSLIEKANSFMQGVIIAAYNSVKNALFNN
;
A
#
# COMPACT_ATOMS: atom_id res chain seq x y z
N MET A 1 -44.12 -26.10 -13.44
CA MET A 1 -42.74 -25.65 -13.73
C MET A 1 -42.42 -25.54 -15.23
N GLY A 2 -42.79 -26.50 -16.09
CA GLY A 2 -42.39 -26.48 -17.52
C GLY A 2 -42.90 -25.31 -18.36
N ILE A 3 -44.09 -24.75 -18.05
CA ILE A 3 -44.70 -23.66 -18.85
C ILE A 3 -44.01 -22.32 -18.59
N VAL A 4 -43.57 -22.05 -17.36
CA VAL A 4 -42.91 -20.78 -16.97
C VAL A 4 -41.48 -20.72 -17.50
N LEU A 5 -40.74 -21.84 -17.46
CA LEU A 5 -39.42 -21.96 -18.08
C LEU A 5 -39.47 -21.85 -19.60
N ALA A 6 -40.49 -22.44 -20.25
CA ALA A 6 -40.69 -22.31 -21.69
C ALA A 6 -41.04 -20.88 -22.12
N ALA A 7 -41.86 -20.17 -21.33
CA ALA A 7 -42.21 -18.77 -21.60
C ALA A 7 -40.99 -17.83 -21.43
N THR A 8 -40.18 -18.05 -20.39
CA THR A 8 -38.97 -17.23 -20.14
C THR A 8 -37.91 -17.45 -21.22
N TYR A 9 -37.74 -18.70 -21.68
CA TYR A 9 -36.83 -19.02 -22.79
C TYR A 9 -37.27 -18.36 -24.10
N LYS A 10 -38.57 -18.44 -24.45
CA LYS A 10 -39.09 -17.82 -25.69
C LYS A 10 -39.15 -16.30 -25.67
N MET A 11 -39.42 -15.68 -24.52
CA MET A 11 -39.60 -14.23 -24.45
C MET A 11 -38.32 -13.45 -24.20
N VAL A 12 -37.31 -14.07 -23.57
CA VAL A 12 -36.08 -13.37 -23.17
C VAL A 12 -34.85 -13.94 -23.88
N VAL A 13 -34.69 -15.27 -23.89
CA VAL A 13 -33.47 -15.92 -24.42
C VAL A 13 -33.47 -15.97 -25.95
N GLU A 14 -34.60 -16.31 -26.57
CA GLU A 14 -34.72 -16.44 -28.03
C GLU A 14 -34.51 -15.09 -28.77
N PRO A 15 -35.08 -13.95 -28.33
CA PRO A 15 -34.80 -12.65 -28.95
C PRO A 15 -33.35 -12.18 -28.77
N LEU A 16 -32.73 -12.47 -27.63
CA LEU A 16 -31.31 -12.15 -27.36
C LEU A 16 -30.37 -12.97 -28.25
N PHE A 17 -30.70 -14.24 -28.51
CA PHE A 17 -29.92 -15.10 -29.40
C PHE A 17 -29.97 -14.61 -30.86
N HIS A 18 -31.12 -14.09 -31.31
CA HIS A 18 -31.26 -13.49 -32.63
C HIS A 18 -30.56 -12.13 -32.76
N LEU A 19 -30.53 -11.32 -31.70
CA LEU A 19 -29.80 -10.05 -31.67
C LEU A 19 -28.28 -10.26 -31.77
N VAL A 20 -27.74 -11.25 -31.06
CA VAL A 20 -26.31 -11.60 -31.12
C VAL A 20 -25.95 -12.21 -32.47
N LYS A 21 -26.82 -13.07 -33.03
CA LYS A 21 -26.59 -13.70 -34.34
C LYS A 21 -26.59 -12.69 -35.49
N GLY A 22 -27.50 -11.72 -35.50
CA GLY A 22 -27.52 -10.65 -36.51
C GLY A 22 -26.25 -9.80 -36.50
N TYR A 23 -25.66 -9.57 -35.33
CA TYR A 23 -24.44 -8.78 -35.16
C TYR A 23 -23.15 -9.53 -35.56
N VAL A 24 -23.13 -10.86 -35.42
CA VAL A 24 -22.03 -11.74 -35.87
C VAL A 24 -22.07 -11.90 -37.39
N ASP A 25 -23.26 -12.03 -37.98
CA ASP A 25 -23.45 -12.19 -39.42
C ASP A 25 -23.16 -10.87 -40.19
N GLU A 26 -23.43 -9.69 -39.62
CA GLU A 26 -23.04 -8.39 -40.20
C GLU A 26 -21.53 -8.14 -40.23
N LYS A 27 -20.75 -8.78 -39.33
CA LYS A 27 -19.27 -8.71 -39.35
C LYS A 27 -18.59 -9.77 -40.22
N GLY A 28 -19.35 -10.70 -40.80
CA GLY A 28 -18.83 -11.81 -41.61
C GLY A 28 -18.54 -11.50 -43.08
N THR A 29 -18.88 -10.30 -43.58
CA THR A 29 -18.65 -9.93 -45.00
C THR A 29 -17.57 -8.87 -45.15
N VAL A 30 -16.31 -9.26 -44.90
CA VAL A 30 -15.14 -8.51 -45.38
C VAL A 30 -14.60 -9.20 -46.62
N LYS A 31 -14.68 -8.50 -47.76
CA LYS A 31 -14.12 -8.88 -49.05
C LYS A 31 -12.62 -9.16 -48.91
N GLU A 32 -12.19 -10.29 -49.47
CA GLU A 32 -10.80 -10.54 -49.82
C GLU A 32 -10.29 -9.46 -50.79
N GLU A 33 -9.22 -8.77 -50.44
CA GLU A 33 -8.29 -8.25 -51.46
C GLU A 33 -6.84 -8.21 -50.93
N LYS A 34 -6.09 -9.23 -51.37
CA LYS A 34 -4.66 -9.29 -51.74
C LYS A 34 -3.60 -8.65 -50.82
N SER A 35 -2.79 -9.55 -50.26
CA SER A 35 -1.39 -9.35 -49.83
C SER A 35 -0.50 -8.68 -50.89
N PRO A 36 0.64 -8.08 -50.51
CA PRO A 36 1.86 -8.88 -50.65
C PRO A 36 2.98 -8.66 -49.60
N LYS A 37 3.72 -9.77 -49.42
CA LYS A 37 5.17 -9.93 -49.16
C LYS A 37 5.68 -10.05 -47.72
N GLU A 38 6.03 -11.31 -47.46
CA GLU A 38 6.99 -11.84 -46.50
C GLU A 38 8.27 -10.99 -46.32
N GLN A 39 8.69 -10.84 -45.06
CA GLN A 39 10.10 -10.94 -44.74
C GLN A 39 10.28 -11.77 -43.47
N LYS A 40 11.19 -12.72 -43.58
CA LYS A 40 11.44 -13.87 -42.73
C LYS A 40 12.71 -13.56 -41.90
N PHE A 41 12.89 -14.33 -40.83
CA PHE A 41 14.14 -14.54 -40.05
C PHE A 41 14.35 -13.79 -38.72
N THR A 42 14.17 -14.57 -37.65
CA THR A 42 15.18 -15.05 -36.67
C THR A 42 15.07 -14.71 -35.19
N ARG A 43 15.19 -15.82 -34.46
CA ARG A 43 15.35 -16.07 -33.03
C ARG A 43 16.86 -16.14 -32.71
N SER A 44 17.30 -15.42 -31.68
CA SER A 44 18.58 -15.62 -30.97
C SER A 44 18.44 -14.96 -29.59
N LYS A 45 18.33 -15.70 -28.47
CA LYS A 45 19.40 -16.33 -27.65
C LYS A 45 20.57 -15.39 -27.28
N SER A 46 20.63 -15.13 -25.96
CA SER A 46 21.81 -15.08 -25.05
C SER A 46 23.02 -14.22 -25.38
N LEU A 47 23.45 -13.43 -24.39
CA LEU A 47 24.83 -13.10 -23.92
C LEU A 47 24.64 -11.91 -22.95
N ASP A 48 24.87 -11.98 -21.65
CA ASP A 48 26.11 -12.27 -20.92
C ASP A 48 27.36 -11.65 -21.55
N SER A 49 27.74 -10.49 -21.04
CA SER A 49 29.13 -10.04 -20.97
C SER A 49 29.21 -8.89 -19.98
N GLY A 50 29.90 -9.13 -18.87
CA GLY A 50 30.26 -8.10 -17.91
C GLY A 50 31.24 -7.08 -18.45
N LEU A 51 31.38 -5.99 -17.71
CA LEU A 51 32.65 -5.27 -17.62
C LEU A 51 32.70 -4.47 -16.32
N ASP A 52 33.62 -4.90 -15.48
CA ASP A 52 34.12 -4.24 -14.29
C ASP A 52 34.85 -2.92 -14.61
N THR A 53 34.91 -2.08 -13.57
CA THR A 53 35.99 -1.12 -13.22
C THR A 53 36.24 0.10 -14.10
N ILE A 54 36.12 1.29 -13.48
CA ILE A 54 37.11 2.39 -13.34
C ILE A 54 36.55 3.32 -12.25
N SER A 55 37.05 3.24 -11.02
CA SER A 55 38.11 4.08 -10.42
C SER A 55 37.64 5.41 -9.84
N ARG A 56 37.77 5.48 -8.51
CA ARG A 56 37.98 6.64 -7.63
C ARG A 56 38.53 7.89 -8.34
N GLN A 57 37.88 9.02 -8.09
CA GLN A 57 38.56 10.29 -7.81
C GLN A 57 37.81 11.02 -6.70
N THR A 58 38.44 11.03 -5.53
CA THR A 58 38.16 11.96 -4.44
C THR A 58 38.69 13.33 -4.83
N ASN A 59 37.87 14.38 -4.74
CA ASN A 59 38.38 15.72 -4.53
C ASN A 59 37.62 16.37 -3.39
N ASP A 60 38.32 16.35 -2.27
CA ASP A 60 38.20 17.21 -1.11
C ASP A 60 38.39 18.67 -1.56
N SER A 61 37.50 19.58 -1.15
CA SER A 61 37.72 21.02 -1.21
C SER A 61 36.70 21.74 -0.32
N ASP A 62 37.08 21.82 0.94
CA ASP A 62 36.75 22.91 1.86
C ASP A 62 36.59 24.27 1.15
N LYS A 63 35.48 24.97 1.46
CA LYS A 63 35.49 26.44 1.62
C LYS A 63 34.30 26.90 2.47
N ARG A 64 34.61 27.15 3.75
CA ARG A 64 33.96 28.12 4.62
C ARG A 64 33.68 29.42 3.86
N VAL A 65 32.54 30.08 4.15
CA VAL A 65 32.47 31.53 4.45
C VAL A 65 31.04 31.94 4.86
N ARG A 66 30.96 32.53 6.07
CA ARG A 66 30.03 33.58 6.58
C ARG A 66 28.52 33.29 6.63
N ARG A 67 27.93 33.12 7.83
CA ARG A 67 27.43 34.20 8.74
C ARG A 67 26.75 35.34 7.98
N ASN A 68 25.42 35.40 8.06
CA ASN A 68 24.69 36.65 8.27
C ASN A 68 23.49 36.37 9.18
N SER A 69 23.62 36.89 10.39
CA SER A 69 22.59 37.08 11.40
C SER A 69 21.79 38.33 11.05
N TYR A 70 20.47 38.21 10.96
CA TYR A 70 19.55 39.32 11.14
C TYR A 70 18.31 38.83 11.91
N SER A 71 18.21 39.25 13.16
CA SER A 71 16.93 39.57 13.80
C SER A 71 16.87 41.08 13.95
N PRO A 72 15.68 41.65 13.86
CA PRO A 72 15.27 42.54 14.94
C PRO A 72 13.81 42.34 15.40
N SER A 73 13.66 42.32 16.74
CA SER A 73 12.60 42.94 17.57
C SER A 73 11.13 42.86 17.11
N THR A 74 10.27 42.13 17.84
CA THR A 74 9.38 42.64 18.91
C THR A 74 8.58 43.89 18.55
N ASP A 75 7.27 43.73 18.33
CA ASP A 75 6.29 44.56 19.04
C ASP A 75 4.90 43.90 19.15
N SER A 76 4.24 44.34 20.20
CA SER A 76 3.05 43.95 20.94
C SER A 76 1.72 43.96 20.16
N SER A 77 0.88 42.94 20.41
CA SER A 77 -0.41 43.01 21.16
C SER A 77 -1.53 43.82 20.50
N ILE A 78 -2.67 43.17 20.23
CA ILE A 78 -4.04 43.61 20.59
C ILE A 78 -5.04 42.51 20.17
N VAL A 79 -5.79 42.03 21.16
CA VAL A 79 -7.05 41.29 21.05
C VAL A 79 -8.18 42.31 21.20
N PRO A 80 -9.29 42.18 20.46
CA PRO A 80 -10.55 41.95 21.18
C PRO A 80 -11.42 40.88 20.50
N GLY A 81 -11.98 40.00 21.32
CA GLY A 81 -13.01 39.06 20.89
C GLY A 81 -14.38 39.71 20.72
N SER A 82 -15.31 38.96 20.12
CA SER A 82 -16.73 38.84 20.51
C SER A 82 -17.39 37.83 19.57
N GLU A 83 -17.99 36.79 20.14
CA GLU A 83 -18.98 35.92 19.50
C GLU A 83 -20.22 36.74 19.05
N PRO A 84 -21.06 36.16 18.19
CA PRO A 84 -22.33 35.72 18.76
C PRO A 84 -22.74 34.30 18.35
N ALA A 85 -23.47 33.69 19.27
CA ALA A 85 -24.20 32.43 19.14
C ALA A 85 -25.47 32.54 18.28
N SER A 86 -26.11 31.37 18.08
CA SER A 86 -27.51 31.15 17.64
C SER A 86 -27.68 31.02 16.11
N SER A 87 -28.35 30.01 15.52
CA SER A 87 -29.30 29.01 15.99
C SER A 87 -29.51 27.89 14.95
N ASN A 88 -29.84 26.70 15.45
CA ASN A 88 -30.80 25.70 14.96
C ASN A 88 -31.09 25.56 13.45
N ASN A 89 -30.91 24.33 12.94
CA ASN A 89 -32.06 23.53 12.52
C ASN A 89 -31.75 22.02 12.52
N SER A 90 -32.24 21.37 13.57
CA SER A 90 -32.62 19.95 13.57
C SER A 90 -33.82 19.78 12.64
N ARG A 91 -33.68 18.98 11.59
CA ARG A 91 -34.82 18.36 10.92
C ARG A 91 -34.68 16.84 10.98
N ARG A 92 -35.21 16.34 12.10
CA ARG A 92 -35.76 15.00 12.24
C ARG A 92 -36.95 14.90 11.27
N ASN A 93 -36.87 14.03 10.27
CA ASN A 93 -38.05 13.56 9.54
C ASN A 93 -38.07 12.04 9.62
N SER A 94 -38.87 11.55 10.56
CA SER A 94 -39.48 10.23 10.50
C SER A 94 -40.82 10.39 9.79
N ASN A 95 -41.01 9.70 8.67
CA ASN A 95 -42.31 9.20 8.27
C ASN A 95 -42.13 7.86 7.54
N ALA A 96 -42.90 6.91 8.01
CA ALA A 96 -42.98 5.55 7.54
C ALA A 96 -43.95 5.42 6.35
N SER A 97 -43.82 4.28 5.67
CA SER A 97 -44.85 3.58 4.90
C SER A 97 -45.11 4.02 3.45
N GLY A 98 -44.53 3.23 2.54
CA GLY A 98 -45.25 2.59 1.44
C GLY A 98 -45.72 3.47 0.29
N ASP A 99 -44.89 3.56 -0.76
CA ASP A 99 -45.41 3.56 -2.12
C ASP A 99 -44.39 2.94 -3.10
N SER A 100 -44.89 1.98 -3.87
CA SER A 100 -44.20 1.26 -4.92
C SER A 100 -44.24 2.09 -6.20
N GLY A 101 -43.31 3.04 -6.33
CA GLY A 101 -43.07 3.80 -7.55
C GLY A 101 -41.68 3.50 -8.09
N ILE A 102 -41.61 2.81 -9.22
CA ILE A 102 -40.39 2.65 -10.01
C ILE A 102 -40.01 4.04 -10.53
N ASP A 103 -39.13 4.72 -9.81
CA ASP A 103 -38.52 5.94 -10.31
C ASP A 103 -37.34 5.50 -11.19
N VAL A 104 -37.61 5.37 -12.50
CA VAL A 104 -36.57 5.22 -13.54
C VAL A 104 -35.86 6.56 -13.73
N ASN A 105 -35.35 7.13 -12.64
CA ASN A 105 -34.29 8.10 -12.71
C ASN A 105 -33.01 7.28 -12.85
N SER A 106 -32.58 7.10 -14.11
CA SER A 106 -31.23 6.64 -14.42
C SER A 106 -30.25 7.64 -13.80
N ALA A 107 -29.88 7.41 -12.54
CA ALA A 107 -28.63 7.89 -12.00
C ALA A 107 -27.59 7.44 -13.03
N LYS A 108 -27.01 8.39 -13.75
CA LYS A 108 -25.87 8.12 -14.61
C LYS A 108 -24.81 7.57 -13.68
N ASP A 109 -24.64 6.24 -13.67
CA ASP A 109 -23.54 5.60 -12.96
C ASP A 109 -22.26 6.18 -13.56
N LYS A 110 -21.69 7.15 -12.84
CA LYS A 110 -20.44 7.78 -13.21
C LYS A 110 -19.36 6.71 -13.11
N GLN A 111 -18.82 6.30 -14.24
CA GLN A 111 -17.71 5.37 -14.27
C GLN A 111 -16.42 6.17 -14.13
N TYR A 112 -15.54 5.71 -13.25
CA TYR A 112 -14.23 6.35 -13.04
C TYR A 112 -13.13 5.44 -13.58
N LYS A 113 -12.17 6.04 -14.29
CA LYS A 113 -10.98 5.35 -14.79
C LYS A 113 -9.74 5.98 -14.17
N VAL A 114 -8.79 5.13 -13.76
CA VAL A 114 -7.45 5.58 -13.35
C VAL A 114 -6.59 5.72 -14.60
N VAL A 115 -6.11 6.93 -14.87
CA VAL A 115 -5.12 7.25 -15.90
C VAL A 115 -3.77 7.38 -15.21
N THR A 116 -2.71 6.75 -15.74
CA THR A 116 -1.38 6.78 -15.13
C THR A 116 -0.36 7.48 -16.02
N TYR A 117 0.62 8.10 -15.37
CA TYR A 117 1.71 8.81 -16.00
C TYR A 117 3.03 8.26 -15.47
N ASN A 118 3.86 7.74 -16.39
CA ASN A 118 5.16 7.16 -16.05
C ASN A 118 6.07 8.21 -15.41
N THR A 119 6.80 7.79 -14.38
CA THR A 119 7.77 8.65 -13.71
C THR A 119 9.20 8.35 -14.16
N THR A 120 10.11 9.27 -13.87
CA THR A 120 11.54 9.08 -14.15
C THR A 120 12.08 7.83 -13.42
N GLY A 121 12.93 7.06 -14.10
CA GLY A 121 13.48 5.79 -13.63
C GLY A 121 14.86 5.89 -12.97
N ASP A 122 15.02 6.77 -11.98
CA ASP A 122 16.30 6.98 -11.27
C ASP A 122 16.34 6.36 -9.86
N GLY A 123 15.29 5.62 -9.49
CA GLY A 123 15.11 5.04 -8.15
C GLY A 123 14.29 5.91 -7.19
N ASN A 124 13.90 7.13 -7.58
CA ASN A 124 13.08 8.04 -6.79
C ASN A 124 11.62 8.11 -7.27
N CYS A 125 11.13 7.06 -7.93
CA CYS A 125 9.80 7.02 -8.56
C CYS A 125 8.66 7.39 -7.62
N PHE A 126 8.74 7.08 -6.33
CA PHE A 126 7.74 7.52 -5.34
C PHE A 126 7.68 9.06 -5.24
N PHE A 127 8.84 9.70 -5.04
CA PHE A 127 8.91 11.15 -4.92
C PHE A 127 8.53 11.84 -6.23
N HIS A 128 8.90 11.25 -7.36
CA HIS A 128 8.42 11.71 -8.65
C HIS A 128 6.90 11.59 -8.76
N ALA A 129 6.30 10.45 -8.42
CA ALA A 129 4.85 10.26 -8.50
C ALA A 129 4.07 11.23 -7.61
N VAL A 130 4.59 11.54 -6.42
CA VAL A 130 3.91 12.41 -5.45
C VAL A 130 4.16 13.90 -5.73
N PHE A 131 5.38 14.30 -6.08
CA PHE A 131 5.77 15.73 -6.12
C PHE A 131 6.16 16.24 -7.51
N GLY A 132 6.22 15.35 -8.50
CA GLY A 132 6.64 15.72 -9.83
C GLY A 132 5.66 16.60 -10.60
N ASP A 133 6.13 17.06 -11.75
CA ASP A 133 5.34 17.68 -12.79
C ASP A 133 5.83 17.21 -14.18
N ASN A 134 5.13 17.64 -15.23
CA ASN A 134 5.45 17.30 -16.62
C ASN A 134 6.22 18.41 -17.35
N SER A 135 6.77 19.41 -16.66
CA SER A 135 7.41 20.57 -17.28
C SER A 135 8.64 20.21 -18.13
N SER A 136 9.33 19.13 -17.76
CA SER A 136 10.54 18.62 -18.44
C SER A 136 10.27 17.46 -19.42
N GLY A 137 9.00 17.14 -19.67
CA GLY A 137 8.58 16.10 -20.63
C GLY A 137 8.43 14.68 -20.06
N THR A 138 9.06 14.37 -18.91
CA THR A 138 8.80 13.15 -18.13
C THR A 138 8.33 13.54 -16.74
N TYR A 139 7.38 12.82 -16.12
CA TYR A 139 6.89 13.17 -14.78
C TYR A 139 8.04 13.03 -13.77
N LYS A 140 8.49 14.17 -13.25
CA LYS A 140 9.71 14.25 -12.43
C LYS A 140 9.60 15.36 -11.39
N ALA A 141 10.15 15.08 -10.22
CA ALA A 141 10.45 16.08 -9.21
C ALA A 141 11.95 16.37 -9.24
N GLU A 142 12.36 17.61 -9.52
CA GLU A 142 13.78 17.98 -9.64
C GLU A 142 14.58 17.73 -8.36
N ARG A 143 13.91 17.81 -7.20
CA ARG A 143 14.51 17.64 -5.88
C ARG A 143 14.19 16.28 -5.23
N ALA A 144 13.89 15.26 -6.03
CA ALA A 144 13.48 13.95 -5.51
C ALA A 144 14.53 13.28 -4.60
N GLN A 145 15.82 13.41 -4.93
CA GLN A 145 16.89 12.92 -4.07
C GLN A 145 17.01 13.72 -2.77
N ASP A 146 16.81 15.03 -2.80
CA ASP A 146 16.77 15.86 -1.59
C ASP A 146 15.61 15.43 -0.69
N MET A 147 14.43 15.13 -1.25
CA MET A 147 13.25 14.61 -0.52
C MET A 147 13.55 13.28 0.17
N ARG A 148 14.25 12.37 -0.52
CA ARG A 148 14.75 11.13 0.08
C ARG A 148 15.72 11.42 1.24
N MET A 149 16.64 12.37 1.06
CA MET A 149 17.59 12.72 2.10
C MET A 149 16.93 13.42 3.28
N GLU A 150 15.86 14.19 3.08
CA GLU A 150 15.06 14.76 4.16
C GLU A 150 14.39 13.67 4.99
N TRP A 151 13.85 12.64 4.35
CA TRP A 151 13.34 11.45 5.05
C TRP A 151 14.42 10.72 5.85
N HIS A 152 15.60 10.52 5.25
CA HIS A 152 16.76 9.97 5.95
C HIS A 152 17.15 10.83 7.16
N ASN A 153 17.27 12.15 6.98
CA ASN A 153 17.67 13.09 8.02
C ASN A 153 16.67 13.09 9.18
N PHE A 154 15.37 13.12 8.87
CA PHE A 154 14.30 13.01 9.86
C PHE A 154 14.46 11.76 10.73
N LEU A 155 14.76 10.60 10.15
CA LEU A 155 14.91 9.37 10.92
C LEU A 155 16.28 9.25 11.60
N SER A 156 17.33 9.88 11.06
CA SER A 156 18.68 9.84 11.61
C SER A 156 18.81 10.45 13.01
N GLN A 157 17.81 11.25 13.44
CA GLN A 157 17.76 11.78 14.80
C GLN A 157 17.62 10.69 15.87
N PHE A 158 17.20 9.46 15.50
CA PHE A 158 17.02 8.32 16.39
C PHE A 158 18.10 7.26 16.20
N ASN A 159 18.36 6.47 17.24
CA ASN A 159 19.32 5.36 17.18
C ASN A 159 18.66 3.96 17.14
N SER A 160 17.37 3.87 17.47
CA SER A 160 16.60 2.61 17.48
C SER A 160 15.11 2.91 17.71
N LEU A 161 14.26 1.89 17.59
CA LEU A 161 12.84 1.99 17.97
C LEU A 161 12.60 2.21 19.48
N ASN A 162 13.62 1.99 20.31
CA ASN A 162 13.55 2.23 21.75
C ASN A 162 14.16 3.57 22.16
N ASP A 163 14.51 4.44 21.21
CA ASP A 163 14.90 5.81 21.51
C ASP A 163 13.72 6.54 22.18
N SER A 164 13.94 7.07 23.39
CA SER A 164 12.89 7.72 24.18
C SER A 164 12.35 8.99 23.54
N ARG A 165 13.09 9.56 22.58
CA ARG A 165 12.69 10.74 21.82
C ARG A 165 11.82 10.39 20.61
N MET A 166 11.66 9.12 20.25
CA MET A 166 10.84 8.71 19.11
C MET A 166 9.36 8.85 19.44
N PRO A 167 8.55 9.56 18.63
CA PRO A 167 7.11 9.64 18.84
C PRO A 167 6.49 8.24 18.85
N LYS A 168 5.50 8.04 19.73
CA LYS A 168 4.84 6.73 19.89
C LYS A 168 4.27 6.22 18.57
N LEU A 169 3.57 7.07 17.82
CA LEU A 169 2.98 6.69 16.53
C LEU A 169 4.04 6.41 15.46
N LEU A 170 5.15 7.15 15.45
CA LEU A 170 6.28 6.84 14.56
C LEU A 170 6.88 5.48 14.90
N LYS A 171 7.08 5.19 16.19
CA LYS A 171 7.58 3.89 16.66
C LYS A 171 6.67 2.75 16.21
N GLU A 172 5.37 2.88 16.42
CA GLU A 172 4.38 1.87 16.01
C GLU A 172 4.39 1.65 14.50
N GLN A 173 4.50 2.71 13.70
CA GLN A 173 4.58 2.56 12.25
C GLN A 173 5.89 1.92 11.80
N MET A 174 7.01 2.32 12.39
CA MET A 174 8.32 1.70 12.11
C MET A 174 8.35 0.21 12.50
N GLN A 175 7.63 -0.19 13.56
CA GLN A 175 7.46 -1.61 13.89
C GLN A 175 6.73 -2.38 12.78
N LYS A 176 5.72 -1.76 12.13
CA LYS A 176 5.04 -2.38 10.98
C LYS A 176 5.99 -2.53 9.79
N VAL A 177 6.79 -1.50 9.48
CA VAL A 177 7.81 -1.55 8.42
C VAL A 177 8.79 -2.71 8.66
N PHE A 178 9.35 -2.82 9.87
CA PHE A 178 10.28 -3.90 10.18
C PHE A 178 9.61 -5.28 10.24
N SER A 179 8.32 -5.34 10.61
CA SER A 179 7.55 -6.60 10.56
C SER A 179 7.37 -7.06 9.12
N ALA A 180 7.06 -6.14 8.19
CA ALA A 180 6.94 -6.45 6.77
C ALA A 180 8.24 -7.02 6.18
N PHE A 181 9.41 -6.51 6.60
CA PHE A 181 10.72 -7.06 6.22
C PHE A 181 10.92 -8.50 6.70
N LEU A 182 10.45 -8.80 7.92
CA LEU A 182 10.56 -10.13 8.50
C LEU A 182 9.61 -11.12 7.82
N GLU A 183 8.41 -10.68 7.47
CA GLU A 183 7.39 -11.49 6.78
C GLU A 183 7.80 -11.84 5.35
N ASN A 184 8.32 -10.85 4.60
CA ASN A 184 8.61 -11.00 3.17
C ASN A 184 10.07 -10.61 2.81
N PRO A 185 11.08 -11.31 3.34
CA PRO A 185 12.49 -10.94 3.15
C PRO A 185 12.96 -11.04 1.70
N ASN A 186 12.26 -11.78 0.84
CA ASN A 186 12.58 -11.89 -0.59
C ASN A 186 12.18 -10.63 -1.36
N HIS A 187 11.25 -9.81 -0.85
CA HIS A 187 10.91 -8.52 -1.45
C HIS A 187 12.02 -7.47 -1.28
N LEU A 188 13.05 -7.78 -0.49
CA LEU A 188 14.22 -6.93 -0.27
C LEU A 188 15.41 -7.24 -1.20
N ILE A 189 15.33 -8.29 -2.04
CA ILE A 189 16.42 -8.66 -2.97
C ILE A 189 16.77 -7.46 -3.85
N GLY A 190 18.05 -7.07 -3.87
CA GLY A 190 18.55 -5.95 -4.68
C GLY A 190 18.12 -4.56 -4.21
N ARG A 191 17.37 -4.48 -3.10
CA ARG A 191 16.89 -3.22 -2.49
C ARG A 191 17.58 -2.94 -1.16
N SER A 192 17.81 -3.97 -0.34
CA SER A 192 18.61 -3.88 0.87
C SER A 192 19.10 -5.25 1.35
N ASP A 193 20.31 -5.63 0.92
CA ASP A 193 20.88 -6.95 1.23
C ASP A 193 21.16 -7.12 2.73
N SER A 194 21.57 -6.07 3.43
CA SER A 194 21.80 -6.12 4.88
C SER A 194 20.50 -6.41 5.66
N ILE A 195 19.41 -5.69 5.33
CA ILE A 195 18.10 -5.92 5.95
C ILE A 195 17.62 -7.34 5.63
N GLN A 196 17.76 -7.76 4.37
CA GLN A 196 17.42 -9.10 3.93
C GLN A 196 18.16 -10.18 4.73
N ASP A 197 19.47 -10.07 4.88
CA ASP A 197 20.28 -11.06 5.57
C ASP A 197 19.91 -11.14 7.04
N LEU A 198 19.68 -9.98 7.70
CA LEU A 198 19.20 -9.93 9.07
C LEU A 198 17.82 -10.60 9.22
N ALA A 199 16.89 -10.34 8.29
CA ALA A 199 15.55 -10.92 8.30
C ALA A 199 15.61 -12.45 8.05
N LYS A 200 16.35 -12.90 7.03
CA LYS A 200 16.55 -14.33 6.72
C LYS A 200 17.20 -15.06 7.89
N HIS A 201 18.24 -14.49 8.50
CA HIS A 201 18.89 -15.06 9.68
C HIS A 201 17.93 -15.17 10.87
N THR A 202 17.13 -14.14 11.11
CA THR A 202 16.11 -14.14 12.18
C THR A 202 15.05 -15.21 11.92
N ASN A 203 14.52 -15.31 10.70
CA ASN A 203 13.53 -16.32 10.33
C ASN A 203 14.05 -17.75 10.52
N ARG A 204 15.31 -18.01 10.15
CA ARG A 204 15.96 -19.31 10.43
C ARG A 204 16.01 -19.61 11.93
N ARG A 205 16.24 -18.60 12.77
CA ARG A 205 16.23 -18.77 14.24
C ARG A 205 14.81 -18.99 14.77
N VAL A 206 13.82 -18.24 14.29
CA VAL A 206 12.40 -18.40 14.62
C VAL A 206 11.95 -19.83 14.34
N GLU A 207 12.25 -20.36 13.14
CA GLU A 207 11.89 -21.74 12.78
C GLU A 207 12.60 -22.80 13.63
N LYS A 208 13.88 -22.59 13.97
CA LYS A 208 14.59 -23.45 14.92
C LYS A 208 13.93 -23.46 16.30
N VAL A 209 13.52 -22.29 16.78
CA VAL A 209 12.81 -22.14 18.06
C VAL A 209 11.46 -22.83 18.01
N LYS A 210 10.62 -22.60 16.98
CA LYS A 210 9.34 -23.30 16.81
C LYS A 210 9.49 -24.82 16.86
N LYS A 211 10.53 -25.37 16.20
CA LYS A 211 10.83 -26.82 16.27
C LYS A 211 11.21 -27.28 17.68
N ARG A 212 11.97 -26.48 18.43
CA ARG A 212 12.31 -26.76 19.84
C ARG A 212 11.09 -26.68 20.75
N THR A 213 10.22 -25.69 20.55
CA THR A 213 8.95 -25.53 21.26
C THR A 213 8.06 -26.76 21.07
N LYS A 214 7.89 -27.24 19.82
CA LYS A 214 7.12 -28.47 19.55
C LYS A 214 7.69 -29.69 20.29
N LYS A 215 9.01 -29.83 20.37
CA LYS A 215 9.66 -30.90 21.16
C LYS A 215 9.44 -30.73 22.67
N LEU A 216 9.47 -29.49 23.15
CA LEU A 216 9.22 -29.16 24.55
C LEU A 216 7.79 -29.53 24.96
N VAL A 217 6.79 -29.14 24.16
CA VAL A 217 5.38 -29.47 24.37
C VAL A 217 5.21 -30.99 24.50
N ARG A 218 5.69 -31.77 23.53
CA ARG A 218 5.63 -33.25 23.61
C ARG A 218 6.27 -33.81 24.87
N LYS A 219 7.44 -33.28 25.25
CA LYS A 219 8.12 -33.72 26.47
C LYS A 219 7.29 -33.42 27.72
N LEU A 220 6.67 -32.25 27.79
CA LEU A 220 5.82 -31.85 28.92
C LEU A 220 4.52 -32.65 28.97
N CYS A 221 3.88 -32.96 27.84
CA CYS A 221 2.73 -33.86 27.81
C CYS A 221 3.06 -35.29 28.29
N CYS A 222 4.31 -35.75 28.16
CA CYS A 222 4.73 -37.04 28.72
C CYS A 222 5.09 -36.98 30.21
N LEU A 223 5.49 -35.80 30.70
CA LEU A 223 5.89 -35.60 32.11
C LEU A 223 4.73 -35.17 33.00
N THR A 224 3.67 -34.64 32.39
CA THR A 224 2.47 -34.15 33.06
C THR A 224 1.28 -34.99 32.61
N THR A 225 0.18 -34.94 33.35
CA THR A 225 -1.10 -35.53 32.91
C THR A 225 -1.94 -34.56 32.08
N LEU A 226 -1.35 -33.44 31.65
CA LEU A 226 -2.05 -32.36 30.96
C LEU A 226 -2.18 -32.66 29.47
N GLU A 227 -3.29 -32.20 28.88
CA GLU A 227 -3.49 -32.26 27.44
C GLU A 227 -2.58 -31.26 26.71
N GLU A 228 -2.29 -31.50 25.42
CA GLU A 228 -1.43 -30.62 24.60
C GLU A 228 -1.91 -29.16 24.61
N ASN A 229 -3.22 -28.95 24.60
CA ASN A 229 -3.84 -27.62 24.59
C ASN A 229 -3.55 -26.85 25.87
N GLU A 230 -3.60 -27.53 27.03
CA GLU A 230 -3.30 -26.96 28.33
C GLU A 230 -1.81 -26.63 28.44
N VAL A 231 -0.96 -27.54 27.97
CA VAL A 231 0.50 -27.34 27.92
C VAL A 231 0.87 -26.16 27.02
N VAL A 232 0.23 -26.00 25.87
CA VAL A 232 0.48 -24.87 24.96
C VAL A 232 -0.01 -23.56 25.58
N GLY A 233 -1.17 -23.58 26.26
CA GLY A 233 -1.78 -22.42 26.89
C GLY A 233 -0.92 -21.76 27.97
N ASP A 234 -0.16 -22.56 28.73
CA ASP A 234 0.74 -22.06 29.79
C ASP A 234 2.16 -22.66 29.69
N LEU A 235 2.65 -22.79 28.47
CA LEU A 235 3.93 -23.47 28.19
C LEU A 235 5.10 -22.89 28.97
N ARG A 236 5.11 -21.56 29.15
CA ARG A 236 6.17 -20.87 29.88
C ARG A 236 6.20 -21.34 31.33
N SER A 237 5.10 -21.20 32.07
CA SER A 237 5.06 -21.52 33.50
C SER A 237 5.26 -23.01 33.74
N ILE A 238 4.61 -23.86 32.93
CA ILE A 238 4.73 -25.32 33.02
C ILE A 238 6.18 -25.77 32.77
N SER A 239 6.87 -25.15 31.79
CA SER A 239 8.27 -25.48 31.52
C SER A 239 9.22 -25.06 32.65
N ILE A 240 8.93 -23.94 33.32
CA ILE A 240 9.72 -23.45 34.45
C ILE A 240 9.55 -24.40 35.64
N SER A 241 8.31 -24.77 35.97
CA SER A 241 8.00 -25.63 37.13
C SER A 241 8.44 -27.08 36.96
N ASN A 242 8.25 -27.68 35.78
CA ASN A 242 8.49 -29.11 35.57
C ASN A 242 9.91 -29.43 35.09
N LEU A 243 10.58 -28.49 34.40
CA LEU A 243 11.91 -28.73 33.81
C LEU A 243 12.99 -27.82 34.41
N ASN A 244 12.66 -27.02 35.41
CA ASN A 244 13.55 -26.07 36.07
C ASN A 244 14.29 -25.17 35.05
N ILE A 245 13.59 -24.78 33.97
CA ILE A 245 14.12 -23.90 32.95
C ILE A 245 13.93 -22.47 33.44
N SER A 246 15.02 -21.70 33.59
CA SER A 246 14.89 -20.26 33.91
C SER A 246 14.11 -19.51 32.81
N GLU A 247 13.36 -18.47 33.16
CA GLU A 247 12.62 -17.63 32.20
C GLU A 247 13.48 -17.14 31.04
N ARG A 248 14.68 -16.62 31.33
CA ARG A 248 15.61 -16.13 30.30
C ARG A 248 16.01 -17.22 29.30
N LYS A 249 16.17 -18.46 29.78
CA LYS A 249 16.47 -19.63 28.94
C LYS A 249 15.24 -20.05 28.14
N TYR A 250 14.04 -19.92 28.71
CA TYR A 250 12.79 -20.13 27.99
C TYR A 250 12.69 -19.18 26.80
N ASP A 251 12.77 -17.88 27.05
CA ASP A 251 12.57 -16.86 26.02
C ASP A 251 13.58 -16.99 24.88
N ARG A 252 14.83 -17.30 25.21
CA ARG A 252 15.89 -17.48 24.20
C ARG A 252 15.69 -18.70 23.30
N ASN A 253 15.12 -19.79 23.82
CA ASN A 253 15.17 -21.10 23.16
C ASN A 253 13.81 -21.63 22.71
N TYR A 254 12.71 -21.13 23.27
CA TYR A 254 11.37 -21.68 23.10
C TYR A 254 10.30 -20.60 22.81
N ASN A 255 10.61 -19.31 22.98
CA ASN A 255 9.70 -18.21 22.65
C ASN A 255 10.06 -17.62 21.27
N SER A 256 9.35 -18.05 20.23
CA SER A 256 9.58 -17.55 18.88
C SER A 256 9.23 -16.06 18.72
N GLY A 257 8.25 -15.57 19.47
CA GLY A 257 7.88 -14.15 19.51
C GLY A 257 8.99 -13.28 20.11
N ALA A 258 9.67 -13.75 21.17
CA ALA A 258 10.82 -13.04 21.72
C ALA A 258 11.98 -12.91 20.71
N VAL A 259 12.19 -13.92 19.86
CA VAL A 259 13.21 -13.87 18.80
C VAL A 259 12.83 -12.84 17.72
N ALA A 260 11.57 -12.84 17.27
CA ALA A 260 11.09 -11.84 16.31
C ALA A 260 11.15 -10.42 16.88
N ASN A 261 10.71 -10.22 18.12
CA ASN A 261 10.77 -8.93 18.82
C ASN A 261 12.21 -8.42 19.01
N SER A 262 13.18 -9.33 19.18
CA SER A 262 14.59 -8.96 19.22
C SER A 262 15.10 -8.40 17.89
N PHE A 263 14.55 -8.84 16.76
CA PHE A 263 14.86 -8.26 15.45
C PHE A 263 14.25 -6.88 15.33
N LEU A 264 12.93 -6.73 15.58
CA LEU A 264 12.22 -5.46 15.47
C LEU A 264 12.87 -4.34 16.30
N ASN A 265 13.34 -4.66 17.50
CA ASN A 265 13.96 -3.69 18.41
C ASN A 265 15.50 -3.63 18.28
N GLY A 266 16.08 -4.30 17.29
CA GLY A 266 17.53 -4.36 17.09
C GLY A 266 18.10 -3.03 16.59
N LYS A 267 19.22 -2.59 17.16
CA LYS A 267 19.97 -1.44 16.62
C LYS A 267 20.50 -1.71 15.21
N SER A 268 20.84 -2.97 14.91
CA SER A 268 21.38 -3.37 13.61
C SER A 268 20.36 -3.23 12.47
N ILE A 269 19.09 -3.57 12.71
CA ILE A 269 18.05 -3.40 11.69
C ILE A 269 17.79 -1.92 11.44
N TYR A 270 17.76 -1.10 12.49
CA TYR A 270 17.56 0.34 12.37
C TYR A 270 18.69 1.02 11.59
N LYS A 271 19.94 0.67 11.91
CA LYS A 271 21.11 1.16 11.17
C LYS A 271 21.06 0.74 9.70
N SER A 272 20.79 -0.53 9.42
CA SER A 272 20.70 -1.04 8.05
C SER A 272 19.57 -0.38 7.26
N TYR A 273 18.48 -0.04 7.95
CA TYR A 273 17.36 0.70 7.37
C TYR A 273 17.73 2.14 7.01
N LEU A 274 18.39 2.88 7.91
CA LEU A 274 18.91 4.22 7.60
C LEU A 274 19.86 4.19 6.39
N GLU A 275 20.80 3.25 6.36
CA GLU A 275 21.72 3.08 5.22
C GLU A 275 20.95 2.78 3.92
N ALA A 276 19.87 2.00 3.99
CA ALA A 276 19.07 1.64 2.84
C ALA A 276 18.29 2.84 2.29
N ILE A 277 17.53 3.57 3.12
CA ILE A 277 16.66 4.65 2.64
C ILE A 277 17.43 5.82 2.00
N GLY A 278 18.69 6.04 2.42
CA GLY A 278 19.57 7.03 1.79
C GLY A 278 20.04 6.65 0.39
N ASN A 279 19.91 5.39 -0.01
CA ASN A 279 20.28 4.91 -1.34
C ASN A 279 19.12 5.07 -2.33
N GLN A 280 19.41 5.60 -3.53
CA GLN A 280 18.43 5.76 -4.61
C GLN A 280 17.81 4.42 -5.05
N ASN A 281 18.52 3.30 -4.92
CA ASN A 281 18.03 1.98 -5.30
C ASN A 281 17.01 1.41 -4.30
N TYR A 282 16.84 2.05 -3.14
CA TYR A 282 15.87 1.62 -2.16
C TYR A 282 14.46 1.98 -2.61
N PHE A 283 13.67 0.95 -2.90
CA PHE A 283 12.27 1.06 -3.20
C PHE A 283 11.45 1.28 -1.93
N ILE A 284 10.63 2.34 -1.92
CA ILE A 284 9.76 2.67 -0.80
C ILE A 284 8.64 1.63 -0.68
N PHE A 285 8.45 1.10 0.52
CA PHE A 285 7.39 0.16 0.86
C PHE A 285 6.10 0.89 1.22
N THR A 286 4.97 0.25 0.99
CA THR A 286 3.65 0.81 1.33
C THR A 286 3.54 1.16 2.82
N GLU A 287 4.17 0.37 3.68
CA GLU A 287 4.23 0.60 5.13
C GLU A 287 5.00 1.88 5.51
N GLU A 288 5.79 2.45 4.61
CA GLU A 288 6.57 3.67 4.84
C GLU A 288 5.82 4.93 4.40
N ILE A 289 4.81 4.79 3.53
CA ILE A 289 4.02 5.91 3.00
C ILE A 289 3.38 6.76 4.11
N PRO A 290 2.82 6.21 5.21
CA PRO A 290 2.31 7.05 6.31
C PRO A 290 3.35 7.99 6.92
N ILE A 291 4.61 7.55 7.00
CA ILE A 291 5.72 8.36 7.52
C ILE A 291 6.01 9.50 6.55
N LEU A 292 6.10 9.19 5.25
CA LEU A 292 6.37 10.16 4.19
C LEU A 292 5.22 11.17 4.03
N ALA A 293 3.96 10.73 4.07
CA ALA A 293 2.77 11.58 4.05
C ALA A 293 2.77 12.56 5.22
N SER A 294 3.14 12.09 6.42
CA SER A 294 3.24 12.94 7.62
C SER A 294 4.42 13.91 7.55
N LEU A 295 5.57 13.46 7.04
CA LEU A 295 6.76 14.29 6.90
C LEU A 295 6.54 15.41 5.88
N ALA A 296 6.00 15.08 4.72
CA ALA A 296 5.73 16.05 3.65
C ALA A 296 4.41 16.80 3.80
N ASN A 297 3.59 16.47 4.81
CA ASN A 297 2.27 17.06 5.05
C ASN A 297 1.31 16.97 3.85
N VAL A 298 1.30 15.84 3.16
CA VAL A 298 0.49 15.58 1.96
C VAL A 298 -0.39 14.34 2.14
N GLU A 299 -1.66 14.44 1.74
CA GLU A 299 -2.55 13.28 1.69
C GLU A 299 -2.28 12.45 0.42
N ILE A 300 -1.99 11.15 0.57
CA ILE A 300 -1.62 10.28 -0.56
C ILE A 300 -2.68 9.22 -0.79
N TYR A 301 -3.25 9.20 -2.00
CA TYR A 301 -4.18 8.19 -2.47
C TYR A 301 -3.38 7.17 -3.28
N LEU A 302 -3.25 5.96 -2.74
CA LEU A 302 -2.56 4.87 -3.40
C LEU A 302 -3.58 3.96 -4.10
N HIS A 303 -3.49 3.89 -5.43
CA HIS A 303 -4.14 2.87 -6.22
C HIS A 303 -3.14 1.74 -6.51
N PRO A 304 -3.29 0.53 -5.96
CA PRO A 304 -2.45 -0.60 -6.34
C PRO A 304 -2.87 -1.19 -7.69
N HIS A 305 -1.94 -1.84 -8.39
CA HIS A 305 -2.22 -2.68 -9.56
C HIS A 305 -3.21 -3.82 -9.28
N VAL A 306 -3.36 -4.25 -8.02
CA VAL A 306 -4.31 -5.29 -7.60
C VAL A 306 -5.18 -4.75 -6.46
N LEU A 307 -6.51 -4.89 -6.59
CA LEU A 307 -7.60 -4.29 -5.77
C LEU A 307 -7.50 -4.42 -4.23
N HIS A 308 -6.49 -5.08 -3.68
CA HIS A 308 -6.43 -5.40 -2.25
C HIS A 308 -5.80 -4.34 -1.34
N ASN A 309 -5.23 -3.25 -1.88
CA ASN A 309 -4.46 -2.27 -1.11
C ASN A 309 -4.76 -0.80 -1.47
N GLN A 310 -5.99 -0.47 -1.90
CA GLN A 310 -6.36 0.94 -2.02
C GLN A 310 -6.29 1.59 -0.63
N GLY A 311 -5.50 2.66 -0.51
CA GLY A 311 -5.22 3.29 0.77
C GLY A 311 -5.19 4.80 0.64
N ILE A 312 -5.87 5.47 1.56
CA ILE A 312 -5.73 6.92 1.77
C ILE A 312 -4.81 7.09 2.96
N PHE A 313 -3.65 7.70 2.72
CA PHE A 313 -2.65 7.98 3.74
C PHE A 313 -2.71 9.46 4.08
N ARG A 314 -3.30 9.77 5.23
CA ARG A 314 -3.38 11.14 5.73
C ARG A 314 -2.14 11.51 6.53
N PRO A 315 -1.64 12.75 6.42
CA PRO A 315 -0.60 13.24 7.30
C PRO A 315 -1.03 13.12 8.76
N ASN A 316 -0.13 12.64 9.61
CA ASN A 316 -0.32 12.64 11.04
C ASN A 316 0.83 13.40 11.72
N PRO A 317 0.58 14.63 12.21
CA PRO A 317 1.64 15.45 12.80
C PRO A 317 2.24 14.83 14.07
N GLU A 318 1.52 13.94 14.77
CA GLU A 318 2.03 13.20 15.93
C GLU A 318 3.12 12.17 15.57
N MET A 319 3.32 11.88 14.28
CA MET A 319 4.47 11.07 13.82
C MET A 319 5.75 11.89 13.71
N ILE A 320 5.66 13.23 13.73
CA ILE A 320 6.79 14.14 13.61
C ILE A 320 7.17 14.66 15.00
N ASN A 321 8.46 14.69 15.29
CA ASN A 321 8.94 15.16 16.58
C ASN A 321 8.63 16.64 16.80
N GLN A 322 8.25 16.99 18.02
CA GLN A 322 8.09 18.38 18.42
C GLN A 322 9.45 19.10 18.29
N GLY A 323 9.52 20.09 17.41
CA GLY A 323 10.74 20.85 17.12
C GLY A 323 11.57 20.35 15.94
N TYR A 324 11.15 19.28 15.24
CA TYR A 324 11.76 18.95 13.94
C TYR A 324 11.39 20.03 12.93
N GLN A 325 12.39 20.74 12.42
CA GLN A 325 12.21 21.75 11.38
C GLN A 325 12.25 21.07 10.02
N ARG A 326 11.08 20.93 9.41
CA ARG A 326 10.95 20.43 8.04
C ARG A 326 11.54 21.43 7.07
N ASN A 327 12.13 20.92 5.99
CA ASN A 327 12.44 21.73 4.84
C ASN A 327 11.17 21.98 4.01
N ASP A 328 10.36 22.99 4.37
CA ASP A 328 9.09 23.26 3.69
C ASP A 328 9.29 23.64 2.20
N ASP A 329 10.44 24.26 1.85
CA ASP A 329 10.82 24.58 0.46
C ASP A 329 11.03 23.34 -0.43
N LEU A 330 11.11 22.15 0.18
CA LEU A 330 11.34 20.90 -0.52
C LEU A 330 10.05 20.25 -1.01
N TRP A 331 8.96 20.38 -0.26
CA TRP A 331 7.77 19.55 -0.43
C TRP A 331 6.69 20.17 -1.33
N ASN A 332 6.89 21.41 -1.77
CA ASN A 332 5.89 22.24 -2.47
C ASN A 332 4.58 22.40 -1.64
N ASP A 333 3.67 23.27 -2.06
CA ASP A 333 2.39 23.47 -1.36
C ASP A 333 1.32 22.40 -1.66
N LYS A 334 1.75 21.18 -2.00
CA LYS A 334 0.85 20.10 -2.44
C LYS A 334 0.12 19.49 -1.24
N LYS A 335 -1.20 19.65 -1.20
CA LYS A 335 -2.05 19.15 -0.10
C LYS A 335 -2.45 17.68 -0.25
N GLN A 336 -2.59 17.23 -1.49
CA GLN A 336 -3.08 15.90 -1.82
C GLN A 336 -2.43 15.41 -3.11
N GLU A 337 -2.18 14.10 -3.22
CA GLU A 337 -1.81 13.48 -4.47
C GLU A 337 -2.34 12.05 -4.64
N THR A 338 -2.56 11.65 -5.89
CA THR A 338 -2.95 10.29 -6.25
C THR A 338 -1.85 9.60 -7.04
N ILE A 339 -1.45 8.40 -6.61
CA ILE A 339 -0.37 7.62 -7.20
C ILE A 339 -0.82 6.19 -7.49
N HIS A 340 -0.20 5.56 -8.48
CA HIS A 340 -0.39 4.16 -8.82
C HIS A 340 0.85 3.36 -8.48
N LEU A 341 0.67 2.21 -7.83
CA LEU A 341 1.74 1.26 -7.55
C LEU A 341 1.65 0.09 -8.53
N THR A 342 2.61 0.04 -9.44
CA THR A 342 2.88 -1.09 -10.33
C THR A 342 3.99 -1.97 -9.75
N PRO A 343 4.22 -3.20 -10.26
CA PRO A 343 5.27 -4.07 -9.74
C PRO A 343 6.66 -3.40 -9.76
N GLY A 344 7.11 -2.91 -8.61
CA GLY A 344 8.42 -2.28 -8.43
C GLY A 344 8.53 -0.84 -8.91
N HIS A 345 7.43 -0.14 -9.19
CA HIS A 345 7.46 1.26 -9.64
C HIS A 345 6.24 2.04 -9.14
N TYR A 346 6.43 3.35 -8.96
CA TYR A 346 5.35 4.28 -8.62
C TYR A 346 5.11 5.23 -9.80
N GLU A 347 3.86 5.39 -10.16
CA GLU A 347 3.39 6.27 -11.24
C GLU A 347 2.47 7.34 -10.66
N ARG A 348 2.39 8.49 -11.33
CA ARG A 348 1.35 9.47 -11.01
C ARG A 348 0.02 8.96 -11.56
N ALA A 349 -1.10 9.14 -10.84
CA ALA A 349 -2.39 8.59 -11.24
C ALA A 349 -3.56 9.55 -11.07
N GLU A 350 -4.34 9.78 -12.11
CA GLU A 350 -5.52 10.65 -12.08
C GLU A 350 -6.80 9.82 -12.18
N VAL A 351 -7.79 10.15 -11.35
CA VAL A 351 -9.12 9.51 -11.41
C VAL A 351 -10.01 10.39 -12.28
N VAL A 352 -10.28 9.93 -13.50
CA VAL A 352 -11.05 10.67 -14.49
C VAL A 352 -12.45 10.06 -14.60
N GLU A 353 -13.49 10.90 -14.62
CA GLU A 353 -14.84 10.47 -14.96
C GLU A 353 -14.91 10.15 -16.46
N VAL A 354 -15.30 8.93 -16.80
CA VAL A 354 -15.43 8.47 -18.18
C VAL A 354 -16.88 8.12 -18.45
N GLU A 355 -17.40 8.54 -19.60
CA GLU A 355 -18.70 8.05 -20.03
C GLU A 355 -18.62 6.55 -20.31
N PRO A 356 -19.49 5.71 -19.71
CA PRO A 356 -19.47 4.28 -19.95
C PRO A 356 -19.69 3.99 -21.43
N SER A 357 -18.90 3.08 -21.98
CA SER A 357 -19.04 2.65 -23.37
C SER A 357 -20.42 2.02 -23.60
N LEU A 358 -20.91 1.99 -24.85
CA LEU A 358 -22.20 1.35 -25.18
C LEU A 358 -22.25 -0.11 -24.74
N ILE A 359 -21.12 -0.82 -24.76
CA ILE A 359 -21.00 -2.22 -24.33
C ILE A 359 -21.15 -2.33 -22.81
N GLU A 360 -20.53 -1.44 -22.04
CA GLU A 360 -20.64 -1.43 -20.57
C GLU A 360 -22.04 -1.00 -20.11
N LYS A 361 -22.68 -0.04 -20.80
CA LYS A 361 -24.09 0.31 -20.60
C LYS A 361 -25.00 -0.90 -20.84
N ALA A 362 -24.78 -1.64 -21.92
CA ALA A 362 -25.53 -2.85 -22.23
C ALA A 362 -25.31 -3.95 -21.18
N ASN A 363 -24.08 -4.14 -20.71
CA ASN A 363 -23.76 -5.13 -19.67
C ASN A 363 -24.39 -4.77 -18.31
N SER A 364 -24.34 -3.50 -17.90
CA SER A 364 -25.00 -3.03 -16.67
C SER A 364 -26.52 -3.21 -16.74
N PHE A 365 -27.13 -2.85 -17.88
CA PHE A 365 -28.55 -3.09 -18.12
C PHE A 365 -28.92 -4.57 -18.02
N MET A 366 -28.14 -5.46 -18.65
CA MET A 366 -28.36 -6.90 -18.59
C MET A 366 -28.23 -7.45 -17.17
N GLN A 367 -27.26 -6.98 -16.37
CA GLN A 367 -27.15 -7.36 -14.97
C GLN A 367 -28.36 -6.89 -14.16
N GLY A 368 -28.84 -5.66 -14.38
CA GLY A 368 -30.05 -5.14 -13.74
C GLY A 368 -31.28 -6.00 -14.06
N VAL A 369 -31.45 -6.39 -15.32
CA VAL A 369 -32.53 -7.29 -15.76
C VAL A 369 -32.41 -8.67 -15.11
N ILE A 370 -31.22 -9.24 -15.04
CA ILE A 370 -30.98 -10.55 -14.41
C ILE A 370 -31.29 -10.51 -12.91
N ILE A 371 -30.86 -9.46 -12.20
CA ILE A 371 -31.13 -9.27 -10.77
C ILE A 371 -32.62 -9.10 -10.52
N ALA A 372 -33.31 -8.29 -11.33
CA ALA A 372 -34.75 -8.10 -11.23
C ALA A 372 -35.52 -9.40 -11.48
N ALA A 373 -35.13 -10.17 -12.51
CA ALA A 373 -35.73 -11.46 -12.81
C ALA A 373 -35.49 -12.48 -11.68
N TYR A 374 -34.26 -12.55 -11.15
CA TYR A 374 -33.92 -13.41 -10.02
C TYR A 374 -34.76 -13.08 -8.78
N ASN A 375 -34.87 -11.80 -8.42
CA ASN A 375 -35.67 -11.36 -7.28
C ASN A 375 -37.16 -11.64 -7.49
N SER A 376 -37.68 -11.48 -8.71
CA SER A 376 -39.06 -11.82 -9.04
C SER A 376 -39.34 -13.32 -8.87
N VAL A 377 -38.44 -14.18 -9.35
CA VAL A 377 -38.56 -15.65 -9.21
C VAL A 377 -38.42 -16.07 -7.75
N LYS A 378 -37.46 -15.49 -7.01
CA LYS A 378 -37.29 -15.73 -5.58
C LYS A 378 -38.56 -15.34 -4.80
N ASN A 379 -39.12 -14.15 -5.05
CA ASN A 379 -40.34 -13.71 -4.37
C ASN A 379 -41.55 -14.61 -4.71
N ALA A 380 -41.64 -15.12 -5.94
CA ALA A 380 -42.71 -16.04 -6.33
C ALA A 380 -42.58 -17.45 -5.73
N LEU A 381 -41.36 -17.90 -5.43
CA LEU A 381 -41.09 -19.24 -4.89
C LEU A 381 -41.10 -19.30 -3.35
N PHE A 382 -40.80 -18.19 -2.67
CA PHE A 382 -40.60 -18.16 -1.22
C PHE A 382 -41.64 -17.36 -0.43
N ASN A 383 -42.61 -16.70 -1.08
CA ASN A 383 -43.74 -16.02 -0.42
C ASN A 383 -45.10 -16.72 -0.63
N ASN A 384 -45.12 -18.04 -0.85
CA ASN A 384 -46.33 -18.87 -0.77
C ASN A 384 -46.20 -19.87 0.38
#